data_AF-A0A2I3S4L3-F1
#
_entry.id   AF-A0A2I3S4L3-F1
#
_cell.length_a   1.000
_cell.length_b   1.000
_cell.length_c   1.000
_cell.angle_alpha   90.00
_cell.angle_beta   90.00
_cell.angle_gamma   90.00
#
_symmetry.space_group_name_H-M   'P 1'
#
loop_
_entity.id
_entity.type
_entity.pdbx_description
1 polymer ?
#
loop_
_entity_poly.entity_id
_entity_poly.type
_entity_poly.pdbx_seq_one_letter_code
_entity_poly.pdbx_strand_id
1 'polypeptide(L)'
;MVRDSMAAAFRPSNRVLLQALQILMYPGVGGSGSVSCRCPLGAKRYLLTDNVVKLKEFQQKKVAVACNLSGTKGALQVLIEMKNQDVKFTKDTYVLAFAICYKLNSPESFKICTTLREEALLKGEILSRRASCFAVALALNQNEMAKAMSIFSQIMNPESIACINLNIIIHIQSNMLENLIKTLKNAAEGNLSKFVRRHVFSEEVLAKVREKVKDVPALVAKFDEIYGTLHITGQVTTDSLDAVLCHTPRDRKSHTLLLNKRMVSRRTFQPLSQSLLAE
;
A
#
# COMPACT_ATOMS: atom_id res chain seq x y z
N MET A 1 -35.63 8.52 59.80
CA MET A 1 -34.31 8.08 59.26
C MET A 1 -34.19 8.73 57.89
N VAL A 2 -33.69 9.95 57.67
CA VAL A 2 -32.37 10.59 57.90
C VAL A 2 -31.16 9.78 57.38
N ARG A 3 -30.37 10.48 56.56
CA ARG A 3 -29.00 10.28 56.02
C ARG A 3 -28.93 9.75 54.58
N ASP A 4 -28.08 10.24 53.67
CA ASP A 4 -27.27 11.47 53.51
C ASP A 4 -26.49 11.36 52.18
N SER A 5 -26.07 12.50 51.62
CA SER A 5 -24.84 12.72 50.80
C SER A 5 -24.83 12.63 49.26
N MET A 6 -24.80 13.82 48.63
CA MET A 6 -23.76 14.43 47.75
C MET A 6 -23.09 13.66 46.58
N ALA A 7 -23.17 14.25 45.36
CA ALA A 7 -22.10 14.95 44.61
C ALA A 7 -22.04 14.70 43.07
N ALA A 8 -21.73 15.79 42.35
CA ALA A 8 -21.13 15.92 41.01
C ALA A 8 -22.01 15.90 39.72
N ALA A 9 -22.47 17.11 39.37
CA ALA A 9 -22.43 17.79 38.07
C ALA A 9 -22.24 16.98 36.76
N PHE A 10 -23.29 16.99 35.93
CA PHE A 10 -23.22 16.79 34.48
C PHE A 10 -23.23 18.17 33.77
N ARG A 11 -22.23 18.43 32.92
CA ARG A 11 -22.30 19.45 31.85
C ARG A 11 -22.06 18.76 30.51
N PRO A 12 -22.93 18.98 29.52
CA PRO A 12 -22.51 18.97 28.12
C PRO A 12 -22.62 20.40 27.57
N SER A 13 -21.48 20.97 27.18
CA SER A 13 -21.41 22.19 26.38
C SER A 13 -21.10 21.80 24.94
N ASN A 14 -21.90 22.25 23.99
CA ASN A 14 -21.44 23.04 22.84
C ASN A 14 -22.52 23.13 21.75
N ARG A 15 -23.11 24.33 21.63
CA ARG A 15 -23.72 24.82 20.39
C ARG A 15 -23.00 26.11 19.99
N VAL A 16 -22.45 26.08 18.78
CA VAL A 16 -22.48 27.11 17.72
C VAL A 16 -21.88 28.50 18.04
N LEU A 17 -20.81 28.92 17.35
CA LEU A 17 -20.81 29.87 16.22
C LEU A 17 -19.39 30.34 15.86
N LEU A 18 -19.20 30.58 14.56
CA LEU A 18 -18.08 31.29 13.94
C LEU A 18 -17.79 32.64 14.63
N GLN A 19 -16.52 32.96 14.87
CA GLN A 19 -15.97 34.27 14.48
C GLN A 19 -14.45 34.31 14.59
N ALA A 20 -13.88 35.05 13.64
CA ALA A 20 -12.47 35.27 13.39
C ALA A 20 -11.75 35.88 14.61
N LEU A 21 -10.57 35.36 14.93
CA LEU A 21 -9.67 35.95 15.92
C LEU A 21 -8.92 37.13 15.31
N GLN A 22 -9.42 38.32 15.66
CA GLN A 22 -8.76 39.58 15.44
C GLN A 22 -7.78 39.87 16.60
N ILE A 23 -6.68 40.48 16.20
CA ILE A 23 -5.41 40.67 16.89
C ILE A 23 -5.52 41.55 18.14
N LEU A 24 -4.75 41.19 19.17
CA LEU A 24 -4.50 41.94 20.39
C LEU A 24 -3.74 43.24 20.06
N MET A 25 -4.33 44.39 20.36
CA MET A 25 -3.71 45.72 20.30
C MET A 25 -3.85 46.38 21.65
N TYR A 26 -2.74 46.89 22.19
CA TYR A 26 -2.64 48.12 23.01
C TYR A 26 -1.14 48.41 23.24
N PRO A 27 -0.73 49.65 23.56
CA PRO A 27 -0.90 50.88 22.79
C PRO A 27 0.45 51.61 22.59
N GLY A 28 0.47 52.68 21.79
CA GLY A 28 1.36 53.81 22.09
C GLY A 28 2.09 54.43 20.90
N VAL A 29 1.83 55.73 20.72
CA VAL A 29 2.77 56.82 20.35
C VAL A 29 3.42 56.68 18.95
N GLY A 30 3.22 57.54 17.95
CA GLY A 30 3.26 59.00 17.95
C GLY A 30 4.48 59.45 17.12
N GLY A 31 4.27 60.22 16.04
CA GLY A 31 5.30 60.87 15.21
C GLY A 31 5.90 59.97 14.11
N SER A 32 5.70 60.23 12.82
CA SER A 32 6.32 61.29 11.98
C SER A 32 7.85 61.23 11.95
N GLY A 33 8.41 60.84 10.80
CA GLY A 33 9.84 60.93 10.51
C GLY A 33 10.32 59.87 9.52
N SER A 34 10.58 60.28 8.29
CA SER A 34 11.19 59.48 7.23
C SER A 34 12.63 59.08 7.56
N VAL A 35 12.95 57.78 7.64
CA VAL A 35 14.29 57.26 7.32
C VAL A 35 14.17 55.83 6.80
N SER A 36 14.81 55.57 5.66
CA SER A 36 15.15 54.27 5.07
C SER A 36 15.27 53.11 6.09
N CYS A 37 14.50 52.04 5.91
CA CYS A 37 14.71 50.78 6.63
C CYS A 37 15.02 49.63 5.67
N ARG A 38 16.29 49.20 5.72
CA ARG A 38 16.78 47.91 5.21
C ARG A 38 15.97 46.77 5.82
N CYS A 39 15.48 45.85 5.00
CA CYS A 39 14.90 44.61 5.50
C CYS A 39 16.01 43.73 6.10
N PRO A 40 15.87 43.21 7.33
CA PRO A 40 16.81 42.22 7.85
C PRO A 40 16.60 40.90 7.09
N LEU A 41 17.59 40.56 6.28
CA LEU A 41 17.80 39.22 5.73
C LEU A 41 17.96 38.25 6.90
N GLY A 42 17.00 37.33 7.10
CA GLY A 42 17.09 36.47 8.29
C GLY A 42 16.16 35.26 8.37
N ALA A 43 15.57 34.79 7.28
CA ALA A 43 14.92 33.48 7.27
C ALA A 43 15.82 32.49 6.52
N LYS A 44 16.74 31.83 7.25
CA LYS A 44 17.47 30.67 6.73
C LYS A 44 16.44 29.58 6.40
N ARG A 45 16.05 29.51 5.13
CA ARG A 45 15.44 28.31 4.57
C ARG A 45 16.53 27.24 4.66
N TYR A 46 16.41 26.32 5.60
CA TYR A 46 17.20 25.11 5.60
C TYR A 46 16.83 24.35 4.32
N LEU A 47 17.52 24.68 3.22
CA LEU A 47 17.74 23.75 2.12
C LEU A 47 18.15 22.45 2.81
N LEU A 48 17.42 21.37 2.54
CA LEU A 48 17.82 20.02 2.94
C LEU A 48 19.33 19.96 2.75
N THR A 49 20.07 19.79 3.85
CA THR A 49 21.54 19.83 3.83
C THR A 49 21.99 18.92 2.69
N ASP A 50 22.97 19.35 1.89
CA ASP A 50 23.43 18.60 0.71
C ASP A 50 23.63 17.11 1.01
N ASN A 51 24.03 16.79 2.25
CA ASN A 51 24.17 15.42 2.74
C ASN A 51 22.86 14.62 2.78
N VAL A 52 21.72 15.22 3.13
CA VAL A 52 20.40 14.58 3.15
C VAL A 52 19.88 14.35 1.73
N VAL A 53 20.08 15.33 0.84
CA VAL A 53 19.72 15.19 -0.59
C VAL A 53 20.61 14.14 -1.24
N LYS A 54 21.93 14.17 -1.00
CA LYS A 54 22.89 13.16 -1.47
C LYS A 54 22.61 11.78 -0.88
N LEU A 55 22.20 11.67 0.38
CA LEU A 55 21.82 10.38 0.98
C LEU A 55 20.57 9.82 0.29
N LYS A 56 19.59 10.67 0.01
CA LYS A 56 18.35 10.28 -0.68
C LYS A 56 18.61 9.92 -2.14
N GLU A 57 19.46 10.68 -2.84
CA GLU A 57 19.93 10.36 -4.19
C GLU A 57 20.78 9.10 -4.21
N PHE A 58 21.60 8.84 -3.18
CA PHE A 58 22.39 7.62 -3.05
C PHE A 58 21.50 6.41 -2.79
N GLN A 59 20.49 6.53 -1.94
CA GLN A 59 19.49 5.48 -1.75
C GLN A 59 18.65 5.26 -3.02
N GLN A 60 18.26 6.33 -3.72
CA GLN A 60 17.56 6.21 -5.01
C GLN A 60 18.46 5.61 -6.11
N LYS A 61 19.76 5.95 -6.15
CA LYS A 61 20.73 5.30 -7.04
C LYS A 61 20.95 3.84 -6.68
N LYS A 62 21.03 3.48 -5.40
CA LYS A 62 21.11 2.07 -4.97
C LYS A 62 19.86 1.28 -5.34
N VAL A 63 18.67 1.86 -5.15
CA VAL A 63 17.39 1.26 -5.56
C VAL A 63 17.32 1.14 -7.09
N ALA A 64 17.73 2.18 -7.83
CA ALA A 64 17.75 2.14 -9.30
C ALA A 64 18.77 1.13 -9.84
N VAL A 65 19.95 1.00 -9.23
CA VAL A 65 20.95 -0.02 -9.56
C VAL A 65 20.44 -1.42 -9.21
N ALA A 66 19.73 -1.60 -8.09
CA ALA A 66 19.08 -2.86 -7.73
C ALA A 66 17.99 -3.26 -8.73
N CYS A 67 17.27 -2.28 -9.27
CA CYS A 67 16.27 -2.50 -10.33
C CYS A 67 16.89 -2.74 -11.71
N ASN A 68 18.09 -2.19 -11.98
CA ASN A 68 18.80 -2.33 -13.26
C ASN A 68 19.70 -3.59 -13.31
N LEU A 69 19.98 -4.23 -12.17
CA LEU A 69 20.75 -5.47 -12.10
C LEU A 69 19.87 -6.68 -12.44
N SER A 70 19.51 -6.82 -13.73
CA SER A 70 19.18 -8.01 -14.55
C SER A 70 18.60 -9.31 -13.93
N GLY A 71 18.13 -9.36 -12.69
CA GLY A 71 17.61 -10.56 -12.07
C GLY A 71 17.07 -10.31 -10.67
N THR A 72 15.90 -10.86 -10.39
CA THR A 72 15.26 -10.89 -9.06
C THR A 72 16.21 -11.36 -7.96
N LYS A 73 17.21 -12.20 -8.30
CA LYS A 73 18.30 -12.63 -7.42
C LYS A 73 19.20 -11.49 -6.95
N GLY A 74 19.60 -10.58 -7.86
CA GLY A 74 20.42 -9.42 -7.52
C GLY A 74 19.68 -8.42 -6.62
N ALA A 75 18.39 -8.21 -6.90
CA ALA A 75 17.55 -7.36 -6.07
C ALA A 75 17.32 -7.94 -4.66
N LEU A 76 17.18 -9.26 -4.52
CA LEU A 76 17.13 -9.93 -3.22
C LEU A 76 18.42 -9.73 -2.42
N GLN A 77 19.57 -9.83 -3.08
CA GLN A 77 20.88 -9.60 -2.44
C GLN A 77 20.98 -8.19 -1.86
N VAL A 78 20.56 -7.17 -2.61
CA VAL A 78 20.55 -5.78 -2.13
C VAL A 78 19.63 -5.63 -0.91
N LEU A 79 18.47 -6.29 -0.88
CA LEU A 79 17.57 -6.26 0.27
C LEU A 79 18.19 -6.92 1.51
N ILE A 80 18.92 -8.02 1.33
CA ILE A 80 19.66 -8.68 2.41
C ILE A 80 20.75 -7.74 2.95
N GLU A 81 21.49 -7.08 2.07
CA GLU A 81 22.53 -6.13 2.47
C GLU A 81 21.97 -4.91 3.21
N MET A 82 20.85 -4.35 2.72
CA MET A 82 20.13 -3.27 3.41
C MET A 82 19.72 -3.71 4.82
N LYS A 83 19.19 -4.93 4.96
CA LYS A 83 18.84 -5.50 6.26
C LYS A 83 20.07 -5.66 7.16
N ASN A 84 21.18 -6.19 6.63
CA ASN A 84 22.41 -6.40 7.40
C ASN A 84 23.05 -5.07 7.86
N GLN A 85 22.77 -3.98 7.15
CA GLN A 85 23.17 -2.62 7.51
C GLN A 85 22.14 -1.90 8.42
N ASP A 86 21.15 -2.63 8.94
CA ASP A 86 20.02 -2.13 9.74
C ASP A 86 19.30 -0.92 9.10
N VAL A 87 19.23 -0.91 7.76
CA VAL A 87 18.48 0.12 7.04
C VAL A 87 16.99 -0.10 7.31
N LYS A 88 16.32 0.90 7.87
CA LYS A 88 14.88 0.84 8.14
C LYS A 88 14.08 0.60 6.85
N PHE A 89 13.30 -0.47 6.82
CA PHE A 89 12.41 -0.77 5.70
C PHE A 89 11.15 0.11 5.75
N THR A 90 10.80 0.68 4.61
CA THR A 90 9.53 1.39 4.43
C THR A 90 8.43 0.43 3.98
N LYS A 91 7.18 0.87 3.99
CA LYS A 91 6.04 0.08 3.45
C LYS A 91 6.29 -0.40 2.02
N ASP A 92 6.85 0.45 1.18
CA ASP A 92 7.16 0.12 -0.23
C ASP A 92 8.34 -0.84 -0.33
N THR A 93 9.32 -0.73 0.57
CA THR A 93 10.45 -1.68 0.67
C THR A 93 9.95 -3.09 0.98
N TYR A 94 8.99 -3.25 1.91
CA TYR A 94 8.38 -4.55 2.20
C TYR A 94 7.58 -5.11 1.01
N VAL A 95 6.82 -4.26 0.30
CA VAL A 95 6.11 -4.68 -0.91
C VAL A 95 7.09 -5.19 -1.95
N LEU A 96 8.16 -4.45 -2.20
CA LEU A 96 9.21 -4.84 -3.15
C LEU A 96 9.90 -6.13 -2.72
N ALA A 97 10.28 -6.25 -1.44
CA ALA A 97 10.94 -7.44 -0.91
C ALA A 97 10.08 -8.70 -1.06
N PHE A 98 8.80 -8.61 -0.70
CA PHE A 98 7.91 -9.76 -0.80
C PHE A 98 7.55 -10.08 -2.26
N ALA A 99 7.44 -9.07 -3.13
CA ALA A 99 7.28 -9.29 -4.56
C ALA A 99 8.48 -10.02 -5.18
N ILE A 100 9.71 -9.64 -4.81
CA ILE A 100 10.93 -10.31 -5.26
C ILE A 100 10.97 -11.75 -4.77
N CYS A 101 10.66 -11.98 -3.48
CA CYS A 101 10.61 -13.34 -2.93
C CYS A 101 9.55 -14.18 -3.64
N TYR A 102 8.36 -13.62 -3.89
CA TYR A 102 7.31 -14.27 -4.65
C TYR A 102 7.76 -14.66 -6.07
N LYS A 103 8.45 -13.75 -6.78
CA LYS A 103 8.96 -14.01 -8.14
C LYS A 103 10.09 -15.03 -8.19
N LEU A 104 10.90 -15.14 -7.14
CA LEU A 104 11.94 -16.17 -7.04
C LEU A 104 11.37 -17.55 -6.74
N ASN A 105 10.31 -17.61 -5.93
CA ASN A 105 9.59 -18.83 -5.55
C ASN A 105 10.51 -19.99 -5.12
N SER A 106 11.63 -19.68 -4.47
CA SER A 106 12.57 -20.67 -3.94
C SER A 106 12.37 -20.84 -2.43
N PRO A 107 12.73 -21.99 -1.83
CA PRO A 107 12.63 -22.20 -0.39
C PRO A 107 13.48 -21.19 0.40
N GLU A 108 14.61 -20.74 -0.15
CA GLU A 108 15.45 -19.69 0.44
C GLU A 108 14.71 -18.34 0.46
N SER A 109 14.07 -17.99 -0.66
CA SER A 109 13.29 -16.74 -0.76
C SER A 109 12.07 -16.75 0.18
N PHE A 110 11.46 -17.92 0.38
CA PHE A 110 10.37 -18.09 1.35
C PHE A 110 10.86 -17.90 2.78
N LYS A 111 12.00 -18.51 3.15
CA LYS A 111 12.61 -18.34 4.47
C LYS A 111 12.90 -16.86 4.75
N ILE A 112 13.48 -16.15 3.78
CA ILE A 112 13.77 -14.71 3.90
C ILE A 112 12.47 -13.90 4.06
N CYS A 113 11.44 -14.21 3.26
CA CYS A 113 10.15 -13.55 3.35
C CYS A 113 9.49 -13.75 4.73
N THR A 114 9.58 -14.96 5.29
CA THR A 114 9.04 -15.26 6.63
C THR A 114 9.80 -14.52 7.73
N THR A 115 11.14 -14.53 7.70
CA THR A 115 11.94 -13.82 8.71
C THR A 115 11.70 -12.32 8.66
N LEU A 116 11.66 -11.73 7.45
CA LEU A 116 11.38 -10.29 7.29
C LEU A 116 9.98 -9.91 7.80
N ARG A 117 8.99 -10.78 7.62
CA ARG A 117 7.64 -10.58 8.14
C ARG A 117 7.62 -10.63 9.66
N GLU A 118 8.23 -11.64 10.26
CA GLU A 118 8.25 -11.84 11.71
C GLU A 118 8.98 -10.67 12.40
N GLU A 119 10.13 -10.26 11.88
CA GLU A 119 10.85 -9.08 12.36
C GLU A 119 10.01 -7.80 12.26
N ALA A 120 9.28 -7.61 11.16
CA ALA A 120 8.39 -6.46 10.99
C ALA A 120 7.28 -6.45 12.07
N LEU A 121 6.68 -7.62 12.34
CA LEU A 121 5.64 -7.76 13.37
C LEU A 121 6.20 -7.50 14.78
N LEU A 122 7.38 -8.01 15.10
CA LEU A 122 8.05 -7.77 16.39
C LEU A 122 8.39 -6.30 16.60
N LYS A 123 8.78 -5.60 15.54
CA LYS A 123 9.04 -4.15 15.55
C LYS A 123 7.77 -3.29 15.53
N GLY A 124 6.58 -3.91 15.46
CA GLY A 124 5.30 -3.21 15.37
C GLY A 124 5.04 -2.51 14.03
N GLU A 125 5.74 -2.90 12.97
CA GLU A 125 5.57 -2.34 11.63
C GLU A 125 4.30 -2.87 10.96
N ILE A 126 3.49 -1.96 10.39
CA ILE A 126 2.24 -2.32 9.73
C ILE A 126 2.52 -2.66 8.26
N LEU A 127 2.40 -3.95 7.92
CA LEU A 127 2.52 -4.43 6.55
C LEU A 127 1.33 -3.99 5.69
N SER A 128 1.61 -3.58 4.46
CA SER A 128 0.56 -3.23 3.51
C SER A 128 -0.20 -4.48 3.05
N ARG A 129 -1.47 -4.31 2.66
CA ARG A 129 -2.27 -5.41 2.09
C ARG A 129 -1.56 -6.09 0.92
N ARG A 130 -0.88 -5.31 0.07
CA ARG A 130 -0.15 -5.82 -1.10
C ARG A 130 1.06 -6.67 -0.71
N ALA A 131 1.83 -6.24 0.29
CA ALA A 131 2.90 -7.06 0.84
C ALA A 131 2.34 -8.39 1.38
N SER A 132 1.30 -8.32 2.21
CA SER A 132 0.66 -9.54 2.73
C SER A 132 0.13 -10.46 1.62
N CYS A 133 -0.42 -9.93 0.53
CA CYS A 133 -0.85 -10.75 -0.62
C CYS A 133 0.31 -11.53 -1.25
N PHE A 134 1.48 -10.90 -1.44
CA PHE A 134 2.66 -11.60 -1.94
C PHE A 134 3.14 -12.69 -0.97
N ALA A 135 3.14 -12.42 0.33
CA ALA A 135 3.52 -13.40 1.34
C ALA A 135 2.55 -14.60 1.38
N VAL A 136 1.24 -14.36 1.26
CA VAL A 136 0.23 -15.44 1.14
C VAL A 136 0.48 -16.24 -0.14
N ALA A 137 0.60 -15.56 -1.29
CA ALA A 137 0.79 -16.23 -2.58
C ALA A 137 2.06 -17.10 -2.59
N LEU A 138 3.15 -16.61 -1.99
CA LEU A 138 4.39 -17.37 -1.85
C LEU A 138 4.21 -18.57 -0.91
N ALA A 139 3.52 -18.41 0.22
CA ALA A 139 3.24 -19.53 1.13
C ALA A 139 2.38 -20.62 0.47
N LEU A 140 1.38 -20.23 -0.33
CA LEU A 140 0.55 -21.18 -1.11
C LEU A 140 1.39 -21.94 -2.16
N ASN A 141 2.31 -21.26 -2.84
CA ASN A 141 3.22 -21.90 -3.80
C ASN A 141 4.19 -22.90 -3.15
N GLN A 142 4.55 -22.68 -1.88
CA GLN A 142 5.43 -23.57 -1.09
C GLN A 142 4.65 -24.66 -0.35
N ASN A 143 3.34 -24.79 -0.59
CA ASN A 143 2.43 -25.73 0.12
C ASN A 143 2.36 -25.52 1.64
N GLU A 144 2.64 -24.31 2.12
CA GLU A 144 2.67 -23.95 3.54
C GLU A 144 1.32 -23.34 3.97
N MET A 145 0.28 -24.18 3.93
CA MET A 145 -1.12 -23.78 4.12
C MET A 145 -1.40 -23.09 5.45
N ALA A 146 -0.86 -23.62 6.56
CA ALA A 146 -1.06 -23.03 7.88
C ALA A 146 -0.52 -21.60 7.96
N LYS A 147 0.65 -21.36 7.37
CA LYS A 147 1.24 -20.02 7.26
C LYS A 147 0.42 -19.13 6.35
N ALA A 148 -0.03 -19.61 5.19
CA ALA A 148 -0.86 -18.84 4.28
C ALA A 148 -2.15 -18.35 4.96
N MET A 149 -2.87 -19.23 5.69
CA MET A 149 -4.08 -18.87 6.44
C MET A 149 -3.80 -17.88 7.58
N SER A 150 -2.73 -18.11 8.34
CA SER A 150 -2.30 -17.21 9.42
C SER A 150 -1.96 -15.81 8.91
N ILE A 151 -1.25 -15.74 7.77
CA ILE A 151 -0.92 -14.47 7.12
C ILE A 151 -2.19 -13.78 6.61
N PHE A 152 -3.08 -14.54 5.98
CA PHE A 152 -4.31 -14.01 5.37
C PHE A 152 -5.28 -13.45 6.42
N SER A 153 -5.44 -14.11 7.57
CA SER A 153 -6.33 -13.65 8.64
C SER A 153 -5.90 -12.32 9.26
N GLN A 154 -4.60 -12.01 9.21
CA GLN A 154 -4.04 -10.75 9.68
C GLN A 154 -4.24 -9.58 8.67
N ILE A 155 -4.80 -9.83 7.49
CA ILE A 155 -5.04 -8.79 6.48
C ILE A 155 -6.31 -8.01 6.84
N MET A 156 -6.13 -6.74 7.21
CA MET A 156 -7.24 -5.80 7.38
C MET A 156 -7.92 -5.50 6.03
N ASN A 157 -9.25 -5.64 5.93
CA ASN A 157 -10.08 -5.35 4.75
C ASN A 157 -9.67 -6.14 3.48
N PRO A 158 -10.01 -7.45 3.39
CA PRO A 158 -9.60 -8.36 2.30
C PRO A 158 -10.39 -8.21 0.99
N GLU A 159 -11.03 -7.07 0.75
CA GLU A 159 -11.90 -6.83 -0.43
C GLU A 159 -11.12 -6.49 -1.72
N SER A 160 -9.79 -6.54 -1.68
CA SER A 160 -8.99 -6.32 -2.90
C SER A 160 -9.13 -7.52 -3.85
N ILE A 161 -9.07 -7.27 -5.16
CA ILE A 161 -9.17 -8.32 -6.19
C ILE A 161 -8.13 -9.43 -5.92
N ALA A 162 -6.89 -9.07 -5.61
CA ALA A 162 -5.84 -10.02 -5.23
C ALA A 162 -6.21 -10.84 -3.99
N CYS A 163 -6.66 -10.20 -2.91
CA CYS A 163 -7.07 -10.89 -1.68
C CYS A 163 -8.22 -11.88 -1.92
N ILE A 164 -9.23 -11.47 -2.70
CA ILE A 164 -10.40 -12.31 -3.00
C ILE A 164 -9.98 -13.57 -3.77
N ASN A 165 -9.12 -13.41 -4.78
CA ASN A 165 -8.63 -14.54 -5.55
C ASN A 165 -7.73 -15.46 -4.72
N LEU A 166 -6.87 -14.90 -3.85
CA LEU A 166 -6.08 -15.70 -2.90
C LEU A 166 -6.95 -16.44 -1.88
N ASN A 167 -8.05 -15.81 -1.42
CA ASN A 167 -9.00 -16.44 -0.52
C ASN A 167 -9.61 -17.69 -1.15
N ILE A 168 -9.98 -17.62 -2.44
CA ILE A 168 -10.49 -18.78 -3.17
C ILE A 168 -9.45 -19.89 -3.23
N ILE A 169 -8.19 -19.58 -3.58
CA ILE A 169 -7.12 -20.59 -3.59
C ILE A 169 -6.94 -21.26 -2.22
N ILE A 170 -7.00 -20.48 -1.14
CA ILE A 170 -6.96 -21.03 0.23
C ILE A 170 -8.12 -22.02 0.44
N HIS A 171 -9.35 -21.65 0.07
CA HIS A 171 -10.52 -22.53 0.22
C HIS A 171 -10.42 -23.81 -0.61
N ILE A 172 -9.86 -23.73 -1.84
CA ILE A 172 -9.59 -24.89 -2.70
C ILE A 172 -8.60 -25.85 -2.02
N GLN A 173 -7.48 -25.32 -1.54
CA GLN A 173 -6.42 -26.14 -0.92
C GLN A 173 -6.82 -26.69 0.45
N SER A 174 -7.65 -25.97 1.21
CA SER A 174 -8.22 -26.44 2.49
C SER A 174 -9.39 -27.42 2.34
N ASN A 175 -9.80 -27.77 1.11
CA ASN A 175 -10.93 -28.66 0.80
C ASN A 175 -12.30 -28.19 1.38
N MET A 176 -12.46 -26.89 1.61
CA MET A 176 -13.68 -26.29 2.16
C MET A 176 -14.66 -25.91 1.04
N LEU A 177 -15.13 -26.92 0.29
CA LEU A 177 -15.88 -26.71 -0.96
C LEU A 177 -17.26 -26.06 -0.76
N GLU A 178 -17.95 -26.37 0.32
CA GLU A 178 -19.25 -25.73 0.62
C GLU A 178 -19.09 -24.23 0.90
N ASN A 179 -18.07 -23.86 1.69
CA ASN A 179 -17.74 -22.47 1.96
C ASN A 179 -17.34 -21.75 0.68
N LEU A 180 -16.55 -22.40 -0.18
CA LEU A 180 -16.14 -21.86 -1.48
C LEU A 180 -17.35 -21.53 -2.36
N ILE A 181 -18.29 -22.47 -2.52
CA ILE A 181 -19.50 -22.26 -3.32
C ILE A 181 -20.37 -21.16 -2.70
N LYS A 182 -20.50 -21.11 -1.37
CA LYS A 182 -21.22 -20.03 -0.67
C LYS A 182 -20.57 -18.67 -0.91
N THR A 183 -19.24 -18.58 -0.86
CA THR A 183 -18.49 -17.34 -1.14
C THR A 183 -18.69 -16.88 -2.58
N LEU A 184 -18.62 -17.79 -3.56
CA LEU A 184 -18.86 -17.47 -4.97
C LEU A 184 -20.32 -17.04 -5.22
N LYS A 185 -21.28 -17.75 -4.61
CA LYS A 185 -22.70 -17.42 -4.68
C LYS A 185 -22.97 -16.01 -4.12
N ASN A 186 -22.48 -15.73 -2.91
CA ASN A 186 -22.61 -14.40 -2.32
C ASN A 186 -21.99 -13.30 -3.19
N ALA A 187 -20.88 -13.59 -3.88
CA ALA A 187 -20.23 -12.64 -4.77
C ALA A 187 -20.98 -12.40 -6.08
N ALA A 188 -21.71 -13.41 -6.57
CA ALA A 188 -22.59 -13.33 -7.73
C ALA A 188 -23.90 -12.59 -7.40
N GLU A 189 -24.50 -12.87 -6.24
CA GLU A 189 -25.76 -12.26 -5.79
C GLU A 189 -25.56 -10.83 -5.24
N GLY A 190 -24.41 -10.57 -4.62
CA GLY A 190 -24.20 -9.42 -3.72
C GLY A 190 -24.07 -8.03 -4.35
N ASN A 191 -24.25 -7.82 -5.66
CA ASN A 191 -23.97 -6.53 -6.30
C ASN A 191 -25.00 -6.07 -7.34
N LEU A 192 -26.20 -5.74 -6.88
CA LEU A 192 -27.23 -5.04 -7.67
C LEU A 192 -27.00 -3.51 -7.76
N SER A 193 -26.16 -2.91 -6.90
CA SER A 193 -25.91 -1.46 -6.93
C SER A 193 -24.77 -1.09 -7.88
N LYS A 194 -24.92 0.00 -8.64
CA LYS A 194 -23.90 0.51 -9.58
C LYS A 194 -22.68 1.13 -8.88
N PHE A 195 -22.75 1.34 -7.57
CA PHE A 195 -21.77 2.13 -6.81
C PHE A 195 -20.81 1.29 -5.96
N VAL A 196 -21.12 0.02 -5.73
CA VAL A 196 -20.24 -0.91 -4.98
C VAL A 196 -19.31 -1.62 -5.97
N ARG A 197 -18.02 -1.68 -5.61
CA ARG A 197 -17.03 -2.43 -6.39
C ARG A 197 -17.42 -3.91 -6.41
N ARG A 198 -17.66 -4.44 -7.59
CA ARG A 198 -17.92 -5.87 -7.79
C ARG A 198 -16.67 -6.69 -7.47
N HIS A 199 -16.86 -7.86 -6.87
CA HIS A 199 -15.80 -8.85 -6.79
C HIS A 199 -15.45 -9.33 -8.19
N VAL A 200 -14.15 -9.39 -8.47
CA VAL A 200 -13.59 -9.80 -9.76
C VAL A 200 -12.70 -11.01 -9.55
N PHE A 201 -12.88 -12.02 -10.38
CA PHE A 201 -12.23 -13.32 -10.29
C PHE A 201 -11.39 -13.60 -11.53
N SER A 202 -10.19 -14.13 -11.31
CA SER A 202 -9.32 -14.61 -12.39
C SER A 202 -9.88 -15.92 -12.93
N GLU A 203 -9.94 -16.04 -14.26
CA GLU A 203 -10.37 -17.26 -14.95
C GLU A 203 -9.50 -18.48 -14.56
N GLU A 204 -8.19 -18.28 -14.36
CA GLU A 204 -7.27 -19.31 -13.89
C GLU A 204 -7.69 -19.89 -12.52
N VAL A 205 -8.13 -19.02 -11.62
CA VAL A 205 -8.57 -19.40 -10.27
C VAL A 205 -9.90 -20.16 -10.35
N LEU A 206 -10.84 -19.72 -11.19
CA LEU A 206 -12.12 -20.39 -11.40
C LEU A 206 -11.94 -21.75 -12.08
N ALA A 207 -10.97 -21.90 -12.99
CA ALA A 207 -10.63 -23.19 -13.59
C ALA A 207 -10.14 -24.19 -12.54
N LYS A 208 -9.32 -23.74 -11.56
CA LYS A 208 -8.91 -24.57 -10.41
C LYS A 208 -10.08 -24.95 -9.51
N VAL A 209 -11.07 -24.06 -9.32
CA VAL A 209 -12.31 -24.40 -8.61
C VAL A 209 -13.03 -25.52 -9.35
N ARG A 210 -13.23 -25.35 -10.66
CA ARG A 210 -13.92 -26.34 -11.51
C ARG A 210 -13.24 -27.69 -11.43
N GLU A 211 -11.92 -27.73 -11.50
CA GLU A 211 -11.12 -28.94 -11.35
C GLU A 211 -11.37 -29.63 -10.00
N LYS A 212 -11.38 -28.86 -8.92
CA LYS A 212 -11.56 -29.40 -7.57
C LYS A 212 -12.95 -29.96 -7.30
N VAL A 213 -13.99 -29.45 -7.97
CA VAL A 213 -15.38 -29.91 -7.79
C VAL A 213 -15.80 -31.03 -8.76
N LYS A 214 -14.95 -31.44 -9.71
CA LYS A 214 -15.27 -32.44 -10.75
C LYS A 214 -15.90 -33.73 -10.21
N ASP A 215 -15.44 -34.19 -9.06
CA ASP A 215 -15.85 -35.48 -8.48
C ASP A 215 -17.22 -35.43 -7.78
N VAL A 216 -17.81 -34.23 -7.61
CA VAL A 216 -19.09 -34.04 -6.91
C VAL A 216 -20.11 -33.38 -7.85
N PRO A 217 -20.94 -34.16 -8.57
CA PRO A 217 -21.85 -33.64 -9.60
C PRO A 217 -22.79 -32.52 -9.10
N ALA A 218 -23.26 -32.61 -7.86
CA ALA A 218 -24.12 -31.60 -7.26
C ALA A 218 -23.41 -30.24 -7.07
N LEU A 219 -22.10 -30.24 -6.80
CA LEU A 219 -21.31 -29.01 -6.68
C LEU A 219 -20.91 -28.48 -8.05
N VAL A 220 -20.67 -29.35 -9.04
CA VAL A 220 -20.42 -28.95 -10.43
C VAL A 220 -21.60 -28.16 -10.97
N ALA A 221 -22.83 -28.68 -10.86
CA ALA A 221 -24.03 -27.99 -11.35
C ALA A 221 -24.20 -26.61 -10.71
N LYS A 222 -24.01 -26.51 -9.38
CA LYS A 222 -24.06 -25.23 -8.66
C LYS A 222 -22.96 -24.27 -9.11
N PHE A 223 -21.74 -24.77 -9.31
CA PHE A 223 -20.62 -23.96 -9.76
C PHE A 223 -20.86 -23.42 -11.18
N ASP A 224 -21.34 -24.24 -12.11
CA ASP A 224 -21.58 -23.84 -13.50
C ASP A 224 -22.67 -22.76 -13.58
N GLU A 225 -23.73 -22.86 -12.77
CA GLU A 225 -24.76 -21.81 -12.64
C GLU A 225 -24.17 -20.47 -12.14
N ILE A 226 -23.36 -20.53 -11.08
CA ILE A 226 -22.69 -19.35 -10.51
C ILE A 226 -21.69 -18.76 -11.52
N TYR A 227 -20.89 -19.60 -12.18
CA TYR A 227 -19.92 -19.19 -13.18
C TYR A 227 -20.59 -18.47 -14.35
N GLY A 228 -21.72 -19.01 -14.86
CA GLY A 228 -22.52 -18.36 -15.89
C GLY A 228 -22.99 -16.96 -15.46
N THR A 229 -23.45 -16.83 -14.21
CA THR A 229 -23.87 -15.55 -13.64
C THR A 229 -22.70 -14.56 -13.56
N LEU A 230 -21.55 -14.98 -13.03
CA LEU A 230 -20.33 -14.16 -12.93
C LEU A 230 -19.81 -13.71 -14.31
N HIS A 231 -19.95 -14.54 -15.33
CA HIS A 231 -19.55 -14.21 -16.69
C HIS A 231 -20.47 -13.14 -17.30
N ILE A 232 -21.80 -13.30 -17.16
CA ILE A 232 -22.79 -12.33 -17.67
C ILE A 232 -22.64 -10.97 -16.97
N THR A 233 -22.33 -10.96 -15.67
CA THR A 233 -22.15 -9.72 -14.89
C THR A 233 -20.81 -9.02 -15.13
N GLY A 234 -19.91 -9.62 -15.92
CA GLY A 234 -18.58 -9.11 -16.21
C GLY A 234 -17.62 -9.16 -15.01
N GLN A 235 -17.79 -10.12 -14.11
CA GLN A 235 -16.98 -10.31 -12.91
C GLN A 235 -15.78 -11.27 -13.11
N VAL A 236 -15.56 -11.73 -14.34
CA VAL A 236 -14.44 -12.62 -14.69
C VAL A 236 -13.40 -11.85 -15.51
N THR A 237 -12.14 -11.95 -15.10
CA THR A 237 -10.99 -11.40 -15.83
C THR A 237 -10.16 -12.50 -16.47
N THR A 238 -9.67 -12.22 -17.67
CA THR A 238 -8.69 -13.05 -18.39
C THR A 238 -7.26 -12.94 -17.82
N ASP A 239 -7.02 -11.97 -16.93
CA ASP A 239 -5.74 -11.82 -16.24
C ASP A 239 -5.46 -13.02 -15.32
N SER A 240 -4.21 -13.51 -15.36
CA SER A 240 -3.74 -14.56 -14.45
C SER A 240 -3.65 -14.03 -13.01
N LEU A 241 -3.60 -14.95 -12.04
CA LEU A 241 -3.43 -14.56 -10.64
C LEU A 241 -2.12 -13.76 -10.42
N ASP A 242 -1.05 -14.17 -11.13
CA ASP A 242 0.23 -13.47 -11.11
C ASP A 242 0.12 -12.04 -11.65
N ALA A 243 -0.62 -11.84 -12.76
CA ALA A 243 -0.85 -10.53 -13.34
C ALA A 243 -1.64 -9.63 -12.39
N VAL A 244 -2.66 -10.16 -11.71
CA VAL A 244 -3.45 -9.44 -10.70
C VAL A 244 -2.59 -9.01 -9.51
N LEU A 245 -1.69 -9.87 -9.02
CA LEU A 245 -0.78 -9.56 -7.91
C LEU A 245 0.29 -8.52 -8.29
N CYS A 246 0.85 -8.67 -9.49
CA CYS A 246 1.94 -7.85 -9.99
C CYS A 246 1.45 -6.54 -10.65
N HIS A 247 0.14 -6.36 -10.80
CA HIS A 247 -0.43 -5.15 -11.38
C HIS A 247 0.03 -3.90 -10.64
N THR A 248 0.74 -3.02 -11.35
CA THR A 248 1.17 -1.74 -10.80
C THR A 248 0.15 -0.69 -11.21
N PRO A 249 -0.53 -0.02 -10.25
CA PRO A 249 -1.50 1.02 -10.57
C PRO A 249 -0.85 2.06 -11.47
N ARG A 250 -1.43 2.29 -12.64
CA ARG A 250 -0.92 3.29 -13.57
C ARG A 250 -1.04 4.65 -12.91
N ASP A 251 0.10 5.26 -12.58
CA ASP A 251 0.14 6.51 -11.85
C ASP A 251 -0.67 7.57 -12.60
N ARG A 252 -1.62 8.21 -11.90
CA ARG A 252 -2.55 9.18 -12.49
C ARG A 252 -1.75 10.45 -12.75
N LYS A 253 -1.12 10.51 -13.92
CA LYS A 253 -0.22 11.58 -14.38
C LYS A 253 1.05 11.66 -13.55
N SER A 254 2.12 11.06 -14.07
CA SER A 254 3.49 11.33 -13.67
C SER A 254 3.71 12.84 -13.48
N HIS A 255 3.83 13.27 -12.22
CA HIS A 255 4.29 14.61 -11.84
C HIS A 255 5.68 14.95 -12.44
N THR A 256 6.34 13.98 -13.06
CA THR A 256 7.53 14.14 -13.91
C THR A 256 7.36 15.22 -14.98
N LEU A 257 6.17 15.38 -15.57
CA LEU A 257 5.90 16.49 -16.52
C LEU A 257 5.89 17.88 -15.86
N LEU A 258 5.57 17.98 -14.56
CA LEU A 258 5.59 19.25 -13.83
C LEU A 258 6.99 19.62 -13.34
N LEU A 259 7.86 18.63 -13.08
CA LEU A 259 9.25 18.86 -12.71
C LEU A 259 10.09 19.33 -13.91
N ASN A 260 9.87 18.76 -15.10
CA ASN A 260 10.56 19.19 -16.32
C ASN A 260 10.19 20.60 -16.80
N LYS A 261 9.07 21.18 -16.33
CA LYS A 261 8.69 22.56 -16.66
C LYS A 261 9.39 23.62 -15.81
N ARG A 262 10.20 23.25 -14.81
CA ARG A 262 10.93 24.20 -13.94
C ARG A 262 12.44 24.19 -14.18
N MET A 263 12.90 24.02 -15.42
CA MET A 263 14.33 24.15 -15.75
C MET A 263 14.82 25.60 -15.81
N VAL A 264 13.91 26.58 -15.90
CA VAL A 264 14.24 28.00 -16.06
C VAL A 264 13.66 28.79 -14.89
N SER A 265 14.52 29.56 -14.24
CA SER A 265 14.12 30.49 -13.18
C SER A 265 13.19 31.57 -13.76
N ARG A 266 12.00 31.76 -13.17
CA ARG A 266 11.07 32.84 -13.59
C ARG A 266 11.56 34.25 -13.25
N ARG A 267 12.58 34.38 -12.40
CA ARG A 267 13.14 35.67 -11.98
C ARG A 267 14.32 36.10 -12.84
N THR A 268 15.14 35.14 -13.28
CA THR A 268 16.37 35.40 -14.02
C THR A 268 16.31 34.91 -15.46
N PHE A 269 15.26 34.17 -15.85
CA PHE A 269 15.11 33.53 -17.17
C PHE A 269 16.30 32.67 -17.61
N GLN A 270 17.15 32.24 -16.67
CA GLN A 270 18.32 31.42 -16.94
C GLN A 270 18.11 29.95 -16.54
N PRO A 271 18.78 29.01 -17.24
CA PRO A 271 18.81 27.61 -16.85
C PRO A 271 19.54 27.44 -15.51
N LEU A 272 18.95 26.67 -14.60
CA LEU A 272 19.52 26.45 -13.26
C LEU A 272 20.89 25.73 -13.26
N SER A 273 21.33 25.20 -14.39
CA SER A 273 22.62 24.51 -14.55
C SER A 273 23.82 25.45 -14.76
N GLN A 274 23.61 26.74 -15.03
CA GLN A 274 24.71 27.67 -15.32
C GLN A 274 25.39 28.27 -14.09
N SER A 275 24.80 28.18 -12.89
CA SER A 275 25.34 28.84 -11.70
C SER A 275 26.34 28.01 -10.88
N LEU A 276 26.73 26.82 -11.36
CA LEU A 276 27.66 25.93 -10.65
C LEU A 276 29.08 25.90 -11.27
N LEU A 277 29.34 26.68 -12.33
CA LEU A 277 30.63 26.72 -13.04
C LEU A 277 31.17 28.15 -13.24
N ALA A 278 30.81 29.07 -12.35
CA ALA A 278 31.49 30.37 -12.26
C ALA A 278 32.17 30.45 -10.89
N GLU A 279 33.50 30.47 -10.94
CA GLU A 279 34.43 30.82 -9.85
C GLU A 279 34.09 32.17 -9.19
#